data_AF-A0A179GKC0-F1
#
_entry.id   AF-A0A179GKC0-F1
#
_cell.length_a   1.000
_cell.length_b   1.000
_cell.length_c   1.000
_cell.angle_alpha   90.00
_cell.angle_beta   90.00
_cell.angle_gamma   90.00
#
_symmetry.space_group_name_H-M   'P 1'
#
loop_
_entity.id
_entity.type
_entity.pdbx_description
1 polymer ?
#
loop_
_entity_poly.entity_id
_entity_poly.type
_entity_poly.pdbx_seq_one_letter_code
_entity_poly.pdbx_strand_id
1 'polypeptide(L)'
;MRNSGVKVMGMVGGAAAGSFTKDTLDGDQATFDKYYGQLKAVIQEFGLQGMDLDVEQYMSQAGITRLVNQLRHDFGSDFTITLAPVASALRGGSNLSGFDYSALESSDGDDISFYNAQFYSGFGSMRSSDDFNSITSHGLAASKIVAGQLTSAANGNGYIPYDQLNSTIVQLRSQHGQIGGVMGWEYFNSEPGGTSRPWQWAEIMTQILRPGQARKLQLSTSDVERLQNAYRDTVRFSQTVQADVEIAQKVNYTALANM
;
A
#
# COMPACT_ATOMS: atom_id res chain seq x y z
N MET A 1 3.01 -16.70 4.28
CA MET A 1 2.41 -15.40 4.61
C MET A 1 1.13 -15.55 5.43
N ARG A 2 0.03 -16.08 4.89
CA ARG A 2 -1.23 -16.20 5.66
C ARG A 2 -1.12 -17.05 6.93
N ASN A 3 -0.47 -18.21 6.84
CA ASN A 3 -0.27 -19.10 8.00
C ASN A 3 0.56 -18.47 9.13
N SER A 4 1.36 -17.43 8.84
CA SER A 4 2.10 -16.67 9.86
C SER A 4 1.31 -15.48 10.41
N GLY A 5 0.00 -15.43 10.19
CA GLY A 5 -0.89 -14.36 10.66
C GLY A 5 -0.82 -13.06 9.86
N VAL A 6 -0.15 -13.06 8.70
CA VAL A 6 -0.04 -11.87 7.84
C VAL A 6 -1.24 -11.81 6.89
N LYS A 7 -1.99 -10.71 6.92
CA LYS A 7 -3.00 -10.42 5.89
C LYS A 7 -2.31 -10.14 4.56
N VAL A 8 -2.76 -10.81 3.50
CA VAL A 8 -2.26 -10.59 2.13
C VAL A 8 -3.33 -9.85 1.34
N MET A 9 -3.00 -8.64 0.90
CA MET A 9 -3.86 -7.73 0.14
C MET A 9 -3.28 -7.50 -1.25
N GLY A 10 -4.13 -7.05 -2.19
CA GLY A 10 -3.69 -6.46 -3.45
C GLY A 10 -3.65 -4.93 -3.36
N MET A 11 -2.98 -4.31 -4.32
CA MET A 11 -3.06 -2.88 -4.60
C MET A 11 -3.43 -2.72 -6.08
N VAL A 12 -4.37 -1.84 -6.39
CA VAL A 12 -4.77 -1.52 -7.75
C VAL A 12 -4.57 -0.03 -8.03
N GLY A 13 -4.09 0.29 -9.22
CA GLY A 13 -3.75 1.67 -9.60
C GLY A 13 -2.27 1.98 -9.46
N GLY A 14 -1.95 2.96 -8.63
CA GLY A 14 -0.65 3.59 -8.49
C GLY A 14 -0.32 4.53 -9.66
N ALA A 15 0.97 4.79 -9.83
CA ALA A 15 1.47 5.77 -10.79
C ALA A 15 1.07 5.49 -12.26
N ALA A 16 0.87 4.22 -12.63
CA ALA A 16 0.41 3.84 -13.95
C ALA A 16 -1.09 4.13 -14.11
N ALA A 17 -1.41 5.15 -14.92
CA ALA A 17 -2.78 5.56 -15.15
C ALA A 17 -3.63 4.51 -15.86
N GLY A 18 -4.94 4.51 -15.58
CA GLY A 18 -5.95 3.78 -16.36
C GLY A 18 -6.99 3.03 -15.53
N SER A 19 -6.67 2.67 -14.29
CA SER A 19 -7.55 1.83 -13.45
C SER A 19 -8.82 2.56 -12.98
N PHE A 20 -8.77 3.88 -12.80
CA PHE A 20 -9.83 4.68 -12.18
C PHE A 20 -10.45 5.71 -13.13
N THR A 21 -10.42 5.47 -14.44
CA THR A 21 -10.91 6.42 -15.45
C THR A 21 -12.36 6.13 -15.83
N LYS A 22 -12.95 7.05 -16.62
CA LYS A 22 -14.29 6.87 -17.21
C LYS A 22 -14.39 5.70 -18.19
N ASP A 23 -13.25 5.22 -18.68
CA ASP A 23 -13.18 4.04 -19.54
C ASP A 23 -13.06 2.74 -18.73
N THR A 24 -12.98 2.84 -17.39
CA THR A 24 -12.81 1.73 -16.44
C THR A 24 -13.70 1.91 -15.19
N LEU A 25 -13.13 2.02 -13.99
CA LEU A 25 -13.87 1.98 -12.72
C LEU A 25 -14.68 3.25 -12.41
N ASP A 26 -14.43 4.36 -13.11
CA ASP A 26 -15.24 5.59 -13.01
C ASP A 26 -16.26 5.72 -14.18
N GLY A 27 -16.40 4.67 -14.98
CA GLY A 27 -17.31 4.64 -16.13
C GLY A 27 -18.80 4.51 -15.77
N ASP A 28 -19.63 4.43 -16.81
CA ASP A 28 -21.04 4.08 -16.65
C ASP A 28 -21.23 2.67 -16.06
N GLN A 29 -22.47 2.27 -15.76
CA GLN A 29 -22.72 1.01 -15.06
C GLN A 29 -22.19 -0.20 -15.82
N ALA A 30 -22.39 -0.27 -17.15
CA ALA A 30 -21.94 -1.40 -17.95
C ALA A 30 -20.40 -1.50 -18.00
N THR A 31 -19.73 -0.35 -18.10
CA THR A 31 -18.26 -0.25 -18.06
C THR A 31 -17.75 -0.66 -16.69
N PHE A 32 -18.32 -0.11 -15.63
CA PHE A 32 -17.98 -0.46 -14.26
C PHE A 32 -18.14 -1.96 -14.00
N ASP A 33 -19.29 -2.56 -14.32
CA ASP A 33 -19.56 -3.98 -14.09
C ASP A 33 -18.53 -4.88 -14.76
N LYS A 34 -18.11 -4.53 -15.99
CA LYS A 34 -17.07 -5.26 -16.72
C LYS A 34 -15.73 -5.24 -15.99
N TYR A 35 -15.21 -4.05 -15.66
CA TYR A 35 -13.86 -3.91 -15.09
C TYR A 35 -13.82 -4.26 -13.59
N TYR A 36 -14.87 -3.92 -12.85
CA TYR A 36 -15.05 -4.40 -11.48
C TYR A 36 -15.14 -5.92 -11.45
N GLY A 37 -15.86 -6.54 -12.38
CA GLY A 37 -15.93 -8.01 -12.50
C GLY A 37 -14.55 -8.66 -12.67
N GLN A 38 -13.64 -8.03 -13.43
CA GLN A 38 -12.25 -8.48 -13.57
C GLN A 38 -11.46 -8.34 -12.25
N LEU A 39 -11.57 -7.20 -11.57
CA LEU A 39 -10.93 -6.98 -10.27
C LEU A 39 -11.43 -7.99 -9.23
N LYS A 40 -12.75 -8.21 -9.18
CA LYS A 40 -13.39 -9.19 -8.31
C LYS A 40 -12.88 -10.61 -8.56
N ALA A 41 -12.76 -11.00 -9.83
CA ALA A 41 -12.21 -12.30 -10.21
C ALA A 41 -10.78 -12.49 -9.69
N VAL A 42 -9.91 -11.49 -9.84
CA VAL A 42 -8.54 -11.50 -9.29
C VAL A 42 -8.54 -11.64 -7.77
N ILE A 43 -9.38 -10.86 -7.06
CA ILE A 43 -9.50 -10.96 -5.60
C ILE A 43 -9.86 -12.39 -5.18
N GLN A 44 -10.81 -13.02 -5.87
CA GLN A 44 -11.27 -14.37 -5.58
C GLN A 44 -10.24 -15.44 -5.95
N GLU A 45 -9.64 -15.35 -7.14
CA GLU A 45 -8.67 -16.31 -7.65
C GLU A 45 -7.42 -16.39 -6.76
N PHE A 46 -6.88 -15.25 -6.34
CA PHE A 46 -5.72 -15.19 -5.44
C PHE A 46 -6.13 -15.20 -3.95
N GLY A 47 -7.44 -15.26 -3.66
CA GLY A 47 -8.03 -15.26 -2.32
C GLY A 47 -7.58 -14.07 -1.46
N LEU A 48 -7.39 -12.88 -2.05
CA LEU A 48 -6.90 -11.69 -1.36
C LEU A 48 -7.82 -11.32 -0.18
N GLN A 49 -7.24 -10.85 0.92
CA GLN A 49 -7.95 -10.52 2.15
C GLN A 49 -8.29 -9.03 2.26
N GLY A 50 -7.97 -8.27 1.21
CA GLY A 50 -8.21 -6.85 1.10
C GLY A 50 -7.67 -6.26 -0.19
N MET A 51 -8.03 -5.02 -0.45
CA MET A 51 -7.58 -4.24 -1.59
C MET A 51 -7.22 -2.82 -1.13
N ASP A 52 -6.04 -2.38 -1.53
CA ASP A 52 -5.61 -0.99 -1.45
C ASP A 52 -5.95 -0.29 -2.76
N LEU A 53 -6.74 0.78 -2.67
CA LEU A 53 -7.13 1.61 -3.80
C LEU A 53 -6.16 2.79 -3.87
N ASP A 54 -5.07 2.61 -4.62
CA ASP A 54 -4.01 3.61 -4.76
C ASP A 54 -4.33 4.54 -5.95
N VAL A 55 -5.21 5.50 -5.69
CA VAL A 55 -5.76 6.39 -6.73
C VAL A 55 -4.83 7.59 -6.97
N GLU A 56 -3.91 7.49 -7.92
CA GLU A 56 -2.95 8.55 -8.26
C GLU A 56 -3.32 9.36 -9.52
N GLN A 57 -4.57 9.24 -9.99
CA GLN A 57 -5.15 10.07 -11.03
C GLN A 57 -6.57 10.48 -10.65
N TYR A 58 -7.14 11.47 -11.35
CA TYR A 58 -8.51 11.90 -11.10
C TYR A 58 -9.51 10.73 -11.21
N MET A 59 -10.29 10.52 -10.15
CA MET A 59 -11.49 9.70 -10.10
C MET A 59 -12.62 10.52 -9.48
N SER A 60 -13.86 10.38 -9.98
CA SER A 60 -14.99 11.11 -9.39
C SER A 60 -15.32 10.64 -7.97
N GLN A 61 -15.91 11.54 -7.15
CA GLN A 61 -16.40 11.19 -5.81
C GLN A 61 -17.40 10.02 -5.86
N ALA A 62 -18.32 10.05 -6.84
CA ALA A 62 -19.31 9.00 -7.01
C ALA A 62 -18.67 7.67 -7.40
N GLY A 63 -17.61 7.69 -8.22
CA GLY A 63 -16.87 6.50 -8.63
C GLY A 63 -16.19 5.80 -7.46
N ILE A 64 -15.44 6.55 -6.63
CA ILE A 64 -14.75 5.95 -5.49
C ILE A 64 -15.74 5.43 -4.44
N THR A 65 -16.79 6.18 -4.13
CA THR A 65 -17.86 5.75 -3.21
C THR A 65 -18.55 4.47 -3.74
N ARG A 66 -18.85 4.40 -5.04
CA ARG A 66 -19.40 3.18 -5.66
C ARG A 66 -18.45 2.00 -5.53
N LEU A 67 -17.15 2.19 -5.76
CA LEU A 67 -16.15 1.13 -5.69
C LEU A 67 -15.98 0.58 -4.25
N VAL A 68 -15.88 1.47 -3.25
CA VAL A 68 -15.80 1.08 -1.83
C VAL A 68 -17.05 0.30 -1.43
N ASN A 69 -18.24 0.81 -1.74
CA ASN A 69 -19.50 0.16 -1.41
C ASN A 69 -19.65 -1.20 -2.09
N GLN A 70 -19.27 -1.32 -3.36
CA GLN A 70 -19.35 -2.60 -4.08
C GLN A 70 -18.37 -3.63 -3.51
N LEU A 71 -17.13 -3.23 -3.16
CA LEU A 71 -16.17 -4.12 -2.49
C LEU A 71 -16.70 -4.58 -1.13
N ARG A 72 -17.24 -3.67 -0.32
CA ARG A 72 -17.82 -4.03 0.98
C ARG A 72 -18.98 -5.01 0.83
N HIS A 73 -19.90 -4.71 -0.10
CA HIS A 73 -21.06 -5.55 -0.37
C HIS A 73 -20.66 -6.97 -0.77
N ASP A 74 -19.68 -7.11 -1.67
CA ASP A 74 -19.33 -8.41 -2.24
C ASP A 74 -18.42 -9.27 -1.36
N PHE A 75 -17.59 -8.64 -0.50
CA PHE A 75 -16.58 -9.34 0.30
C PHE A 75 -16.83 -9.29 1.82
N GLY A 76 -17.87 -8.58 2.27
CA GLY A 76 -18.27 -8.50 3.67
C GLY A 76 -17.32 -7.69 4.55
N SER A 77 -17.65 -7.54 5.83
CA SER A 77 -16.93 -6.67 6.81
C SER A 77 -15.48 -7.07 7.08
N ASP A 78 -15.12 -8.33 6.88
CA ASP A 78 -13.77 -8.84 7.17
C ASP A 78 -12.75 -8.47 6.07
N PHE A 79 -13.24 -8.12 4.88
CA PHE A 79 -12.41 -7.66 3.77
C PHE A 79 -11.83 -6.29 4.08
N THR A 80 -10.51 -6.17 3.99
CA THR A 80 -9.80 -4.93 4.35
C THR A 80 -9.77 -4.01 3.13
N ILE A 81 -10.40 -2.85 3.23
CA ILE A 81 -10.38 -1.82 2.19
C ILE A 81 -9.53 -0.67 2.71
N THR A 82 -8.52 -0.29 1.94
CA THR A 82 -7.63 0.83 2.26
C THR A 82 -7.48 1.72 1.05
N LEU A 83 -7.01 2.94 1.27
CA LEU A 83 -6.61 3.87 0.21
C LEU A 83 -5.22 4.40 0.53
N ALA A 84 -4.51 4.88 -0.49
CA ALA A 84 -3.16 5.43 -0.35
C ALA A 84 -3.08 6.94 -0.69
N PRO A 85 -3.80 7.82 0.04
CA PRO A 85 -3.72 9.26 -0.21
C PRO A 85 -2.30 9.78 -0.02
N VAL A 86 -1.91 10.73 -0.86
CA VAL A 86 -0.80 11.61 -0.49
C VAL A 86 -1.13 12.38 0.79
N ALA A 87 -0.18 12.54 1.72
CA ALA A 87 -0.48 13.02 3.08
C ALA A 87 -1.21 14.37 3.11
N SER A 88 -0.90 15.28 2.19
CA SER A 88 -1.59 16.57 2.06
C SER A 88 -3.07 16.45 1.73
N ALA A 89 -3.49 15.40 1.02
CA ALA A 89 -4.90 15.21 0.64
C ALA A 89 -5.81 14.98 1.85
N LEU A 90 -5.27 14.41 2.94
CA LEU A 90 -5.99 14.15 4.18
C LEU A 90 -6.20 15.41 5.06
N ARG A 91 -5.70 16.57 4.61
CA ARG A 91 -5.85 17.86 5.30
C ARG A 91 -6.27 18.99 4.35
N GLY A 92 -6.95 18.65 3.26
CA GLY A 92 -7.43 19.60 2.25
C GLY A 92 -6.33 20.26 1.40
N GLY A 93 -5.11 19.70 1.39
CA GLY A 93 -4.00 20.16 0.58
C GLY A 93 -3.97 19.52 -0.82
N SER A 94 -2.77 19.50 -1.43
CA SER A 94 -2.56 18.86 -2.74
C SER A 94 -3.01 17.40 -2.74
N ASN A 95 -3.61 16.96 -3.84
CA ASN A 95 -4.25 15.66 -3.98
C ASN A 95 -4.08 15.14 -5.42
N LEU A 96 -3.81 13.85 -5.56
CA LEU A 96 -3.72 13.17 -6.86
C LEU A 96 -5.05 12.57 -7.33
N SER A 97 -5.93 12.24 -6.38
CA SER A 97 -7.06 11.32 -6.60
C SER A 97 -8.32 11.98 -7.18
N GLY A 98 -8.36 13.32 -7.24
CA GLY A 98 -9.51 14.09 -7.73
C GLY A 98 -10.65 14.23 -6.72
N PHE A 99 -11.11 13.13 -6.12
CA PHE A 99 -12.14 13.14 -5.08
C PHE A 99 -11.62 13.68 -3.73
N ASP A 100 -12.53 14.11 -2.86
CA ASP A 100 -12.22 14.63 -1.54
C ASP A 100 -12.23 13.50 -0.50
N TYR A 101 -11.12 13.34 0.22
CA TYR A 101 -10.96 12.29 1.22
C TYR A 101 -11.78 12.53 2.48
N SER A 102 -12.01 13.78 2.88
CA SER A 102 -12.86 14.12 4.03
C SER A 102 -14.33 13.83 3.72
N ALA A 103 -14.77 14.07 2.48
CA ALA A 103 -16.09 13.67 2.01
C ALA A 103 -16.25 12.15 1.99
N LEU A 104 -15.25 11.42 1.49
CA LEU A 104 -15.27 9.95 1.46
C LEU A 104 -15.26 9.35 2.87
N GLU A 105 -14.44 9.87 3.78
CA GLU A 105 -14.43 9.43 5.19
C GLU A 105 -15.78 9.70 5.86
N SER A 106 -16.42 10.83 5.54
CA SER A 106 -17.73 11.17 6.11
C SER A 106 -18.86 10.26 5.63
N SER A 107 -18.80 9.78 4.38
CA SER A 107 -19.86 8.94 3.79
C SER A 107 -19.63 7.44 3.98
N ASP A 108 -18.39 6.98 3.79
CA ASP A 108 -18.03 5.56 3.67
C ASP A 108 -16.86 5.18 4.60
N GLY A 109 -16.53 6.02 5.59
CA GLY A 109 -15.37 5.82 6.47
C GLY A 109 -15.41 4.55 7.32
N ASP A 110 -16.60 4.07 7.68
CA ASP A 110 -16.77 2.80 8.40
C ASP A 110 -16.35 1.58 7.57
N ASP A 111 -16.41 1.70 6.24
CA ASP A 111 -15.97 0.67 5.31
C ASP A 111 -14.49 0.74 4.99
N ILE A 112 -13.80 1.83 5.35
CA ILE A 112 -12.38 2.03 5.12
C ILE A 112 -11.61 1.71 6.40
N SER A 113 -10.74 0.70 6.34
CA SER A 113 -9.99 0.23 7.50
C SER A 113 -8.95 1.25 7.98
N PHE A 114 -8.19 1.83 7.06
CA PHE A 114 -7.19 2.86 7.30
C PHE A 114 -6.68 3.45 5.98
N TYR A 115 -5.92 4.53 6.09
CA TYR A 115 -5.27 5.23 4.99
C TYR A 115 -3.76 5.01 5.05
N ASN A 116 -3.22 4.45 3.97
CA ASN A 116 -1.80 4.35 3.66
C ASN A 116 -1.28 5.74 3.23
N ALA A 117 -1.19 6.68 4.18
CA ALA A 117 -0.89 8.07 3.90
C ALA A 117 0.58 8.29 3.47
N GLN A 118 0.80 8.80 2.26
CA GLN A 118 2.14 8.96 1.69
C GLN A 118 2.84 10.22 2.23
N PHE A 119 3.72 10.09 3.23
CA PHE A 119 4.52 11.20 3.79
C PHE A 119 5.87 11.33 3.07
N TYR A 120 5.82 11.45 1.75
CA TYR A 120 6.97 11.63 0.87
C TYR A 120 6.55 12.39 -0.42
N SER A 121 7.47 12.50 -1.39
CA SER A 121 7.24 13.18 -2.68
C SER A 121 6.79 14.64 -2.59
N GLY A 122 7.03 15.30 -1.44
CA GLY A 122 6.64 16.70 -1.20
C GLY A 122 5.22 16.89 -0.67
N PHE A 123 4.46 15.82 -0.46
CA PHE A 123 3.08 15.89 0.03
C PHE A 123 2.96 15.84 1.56
N GLY A 124 4.03 15.42 2.23
CA GLY A 124 4.15 15.43 3.69
C GLY A 124 5.48 14.85 4.13
N SER A 125 5.72 14.88 5.44
CA SER A 125 6.97 14.46 6.06
C SER A 125 6.75 13.88 7.45
N MET A 126 7.51 12.83 7.78
CA MET A 126 7.61 12.28 9.14
C MET A 126 8.90 12.72 9.86
N ARG A 127 9.55 13.80 9.40
CA ARG A 127 10.71 14.42 10.09
C ARG A 127 10.36 15.02 11.45
N SER A 128 9.09 15.39 11.63
CA SER A 128 8.45 15.81 12.88
C SER A 128 7.02 15.26 12.91
N SER A 129 6.31 15.43 14.05
CA SER A 129 4.91 15.02 14.20
C SER A 129 3.90 15.95 13.51
N ASP A 130 4.35 17.07 12.93
CA ASP A 130 3.46 18.20 12.61
C ASP A 130 2.47 17.87 11.49
N ASP A 131 2.93 17.23 10.41
CA ASP A 131 2.06 16.85 9.30
C ASP A 131 1.02 15.81 9.73
N PHE A 132 1.45 14.78 10.48
CA PHE A 132 0.53 13.78 11.03
C PHE A 132 -0.50 14.42 11.96
N ASN A 133 -0.07 15.30 12.87
CA ASN A 133 -0.96 15.99 13.80
C ASN A 133 -1.93 16.92 13.07
N SER A 134 -1.50 17.55 11.98
CA SER A 134 -2.39 18.40 11.18
C SER A 134 -3.51 17.60 10.51
N ILE A 135 -3.24 16.36 10.08
CA ILE A 135 -4.26 15.44 9.56
C ILE A 135 -5.25 15.06 10.67
N THR A 136 -4.74 14.76 11.88
CA THR A 136 -5.60 14.44 13.02
C THR A 136 -6.47 15.63 13.42
N SER A 137 -5.91 16.84 13.44
CA SER A 137 -6.65 18.09 13.68
C SER A 137 -7.68 18.40 12.58
N HIS A 138 -7.52 17.81 11.38
CA HIS A 138 -8.49 17.91 10.29
C HIS A 138 -9.63 16.88 10.39
N GLY A 139 -9.63 16.03 11.43
CA GLY A 139 -10.76 15.17 11.79
C GLY A 139 -10.54 13.68 11.56
N LEU A 140 -9.42 13.26 10.97
CA LEU A 140 -9.14 11.83 10.79
C LEU A 140 -8.51 11.22 12.04
N ALA A 141 -9.08 10.12 12.55
CA ALA A 141 -8.56 9.44 13.72
C ALA A 141 -7.12 8.92 13.50
N ALA A 142 -6.23 9.15 14.46
CA ALA A 142 -4.83 8.70 14.39
C ALA A 142 -4.69 7.18 14.14
N SER A 143 -5.64 6.37 14.63
CA SER A 143 -5.70 4.92 14.41
C SER A 143 -6.00 4.52 12.96
N LYS A 144 -6.52 5.43 12.14
CA LYS A 144 -6.75 5.23 10.70
C LYS A 144 -5.62 5.79 9.83
N ILE A 145 -4.58 6.38 10.42
CA ILE A 145 -3.44 6.92 9.67
C ILE A 145 -2.26 5.96 9.78
N VAL A 146 -1.91 5.33 8.66
CA VAL A 146 -0.66 4.57 8.52
C VAL A 146 0.38 5.51 7.91
N ALA A 147 1.50 5.69 8.60
CA ALA A 147 2.56 6.60 8.17
C ALA A 147 3.41 5.98 7.06
N GLY A 148 3.17 6.40 5.82
CA GLY A 148 3.88 5.93 4.64
C GLY A 148 5.25 6.49 4.44
N GLN A 149 6.22 5.59 4.29
CA GLN A 149 7.63 5.94 4.20
C GLN A 149 8.28 5.26 3.00
N LEU A 150 9.17 5.98 2.33
CA LEU A 150 10.10 5.36 1.40
C LEU A 150 11.08 4.48 2.20
N THR A 151 11.27 3.24 1.77
CA THR A 151 12.20 2.31 2.42
C THR A 151 13.64 2.49 1.95
N SER A 152 13.85 3.23 0.86
CA SER A 152 15.14 3.61 0.31
C SER A 152 15.05 5.00 -0.33
N ALA A 153 16.13 5.77 -0.26
CA ALA A 153 16.24 7.04 -0.98
C ALA A 153 16.18 6.88 -2.51
N ALA A 154 16.43 5.67 -3.02
CA ALA A 154 16.28 5.36 -4.43
C ALA A 154 14.81 5.32 -4.90
N ASN A 155 13.86 5.20 -3.98
CA ASN A 155 12.43 5.05 -4.31
C ASN A 155 11.70 6.39 -4.51
N GLY A 156 12.39 7.52 -4.33
CA GLY A 156 11.82 8.85 -4.57
C GLY A 156 12.35 9.92 -3.62
N ASN A 157 11.72 11.10 -3.69
CA ASN A 157 12.05 12.22 -2.82
C ASN A 157 11.34 12.12 -1.47
N GLY A 158 11.96 12.64 -0.41
CA GLY A 158 11.37 12.68 0.93
C GLY A 158 11.73 11.50 1.84
N TYR A 159 12.68 10.65 1.45
CA TYR A 159 13.23 9.62 2.33
C TYR A 159 13.79 10.24 3.62
N ILE A 160 13.55 9.55 4.74
CA ILE A 160 14.13 9.89 6.05
C ILE A 160 14.78 8.64 6.67
N PRO A 161 15.90 8.82 7.40
CA PRO A 161 16.49 7.76 8.20
C PRO A 161 15.54 7.19 9.29
N TYR A 162 15.68 5.90 9.62
CA TYR A 162 14.79 5.21 10.55
C TYR A 162 14.88 5.70 12.00
N ASP A 163 16.01 6.25 12.42
CA ASP A 163 16.23 6.85 13.74
C ASP A 163 15.42 8.15 13.90
N GLN A 164 15.36 8.96 12.84
CA GLN A 164 14.47 10.11 12.78
C GLN A 164 13.00 9.68 12.81
N LEU A 165 12.62 8.69 11.98
CA LEU A 165 11.27 8.14 11.97
C LEU A 165 10.86 7.57 13.35
N ASN A 166 11.75 6.85 14.02
CA ASN A 166 11.53 6.32 15.37
C ASN A 166 11.16 7.43 16.35
N SER A 167 11.94 8.52 16.35
CA SER A 167 11.70 9.66 17.25
C SER A 167 10.30 10.25 17.05
N THR A 168 9.89 10.43 15.80
CA THR A 168 8.53 10.91 15.46
C THR A 168 7.45 9.92 15.88
N ILE A 169 7.62 8.61 15.64
CA ILE A 169 6.63 7.59 16.01
C ILE A 169 6.46 7.51 17.53
N VAL A 170 7.55 7.56 18.30
CA VAL A 170 7.50 7.59 19.77
C VAL A 170 6.72 8.81 20.24
N GLN A 171 6.98 9.98 19.66
CA GLN A 171 6.23 11.20 19.97
C GLN A 171 4.73 11.05 19.65
N LEU A 172 4.38 10.60 18.45
CA LEU A 172 2.99 10.42 18.05
C LEU A 172 2.24 9.42 18.94
N ARG A 173 2.87 8.32 19.33
CA ARG A 173 2.28 7.36 20.27
C ARG A 173 2.08 7.95 21.66
N SER A 174 2.97 8.85 22.11
CA SER A 174 2.76 9.56 23.37
C SER A 174 1.58 10.55 23.31
N GLN A 175 1.32 11.15 22.13
CA GLN A 175 0.25 12.12 21.91
C GLN A 175 -1.12 11.46 21.69
N HIS A 176 -1.17 10.35 20.94
CA HIS A 176 -2.41 9.73 20.46
C HIS A 176 -2.69 8.34 21.06
N GLY A 177 -1.74 7.79 21.84
CA GLY A 177 -1.76 6.40 22.31
C GLY A 177 -1.41 5.42 21.18
N GLN A 178 -2.34 5.21 20.25
CA GLN A 178 -2.17 4.34 19.10
C GLN A 178 -2.29 5.13 17.79
N ILE A 179 -1.38 4.84 16.86
CA ILE A 179 -1.47 5.24 15.46
C ILE A 179 -1.81 4.01 14.60
N GLY A 180 -2.28 4.22 13.37
CA GLY A 180 -2.62 3.14 12.45
C GLY A 180 -1.44 2.23 12.12
N GLY A 181 -0.23 2.79 12.02
CA GLY A 181 1.02 2.04 11.85
C GLY A 181 2.00 2.72 10.92
N VAL A 182 2.81 1.91 10.23
CA VAL A 182 3.77 2.35 9.19
C VAL A 182 3.66 1.40 8.01
N MET A 183 3.68 1.91 6.78
CA MET A 183 3.93 1.12 5.58
C MET A 183 5.18 1.61 4.86
N GLY A 184 5.84 0.69 4.16
CA GLY A 184 7.09 0.94 3.45
C GLY A 184 6.92 0.77 1.94
N TRP A 185 7.22 1.82 1.18
CA TRP A 185 7.34 1.79 -0.28
C TRP A 185 8.83 1.71 -0.68
N GLU A 186 9.37 0.55 -1.08
CA GLU A 186 8.77 -0.78 -1.17
C GLU A 186 9.75 -1.86 -0.65
N TYR A 187 9.35 -3.13 -0.65
CA TYR A 187 10.11 -4.17 0.04
C TYR A 187 11.53 -4.40 -0.52
N PHE A 188 11.68 -4.67 -1.82
CA PHE A 188 12.82 -5.43 -2.35
C PHE A 188 14.20 -4.80 -2.16
N ASN A 189 14.29 -3.48 -2.01
CA ASN A 189 15.54 -2.72 -1.85
C ASN A 189 15.60 -1.94 -0.53
N SER A 190 14.79 -2.34 0.46
CA SER A 190 14.67 -1.60 1.72
C SER A 190 16.00 -1.49 2.47
N GLU A 191 16.36 -0.27 2.84
CA GLU A 191 17.52 0.04 3.68
C GLU A 191 17.25 -0.34 5.15
N PRO A 192 18.28 -0.74 5.94
CA PRO A 192 19.72 -0.70 5.63
C PRO A 192 20.26 -1.95 4.93
N GLY A 193 19.41 -2.94 4.65
CA GLY A 193 19.85 -4.21 4.08
C GLY A 193 19.96 -4.21 2.56
N GLY A 194 19.46 -3.17 1.90
CA GLY A 194 19.33 -3.07 0.46
C GLY A 194 18.66 -4.31 -0.13
N THR A 195 19.10 -4.71 -1.32
CA THR A 195 18.60 -5.91 -2.01
C THR A 195 19.06 -7.23 -1.37
N SER A 196 20.12 -7.20 -0.56
CA SER A 196 20.67 -8.41 0.06
C SER A 196 19.89 -8.83 1.30
N ARG A 197 19.40 -7.87 2.08
CA ARG A 197 18.70 -8.10 3.35
C ARG A 197 17.49 -7.16 3.56
N PRO A 198 16.57 -7.03 2.60
CA PRO A 198 15.49 -6.03 2.65
C PRO A 198 14.58 -6.15 3.87
N TRP A 199 14.45 -7.36 4.45
CA TRP A 199 13.67 -7.61 5.66
C TRP A 199 14.16 -6.86 6.90
N GLN A 200 15.41 -6.36 6.92
CA GLN A 200 15.95 -5.61 8.05
C GLN A 200 15.14 -4.34 8.35
N TRP A 201 14.58 -3.69 7.33
CA TRP A 201 13.69 -2.54 7.53
C TRP A 201 12.48 -2.92 8.40
N ALA A 202 11.82 -4.04 8.09
CA ALA A 202 10.66 -4.52 8.83
C ALA A 202 11.03 -4.98 10.27
N GLU A 203 12.24 -5.49 10.48
CA GLU A 203 12.77 -5.77 11.83
C GLU A 203 12.89 -4.49 12.66
N ILE A 204 13.48 -3.43 12.09
CA ILE A 204 13.60 -2.12 12.74
C ILE A 204 12.22 -1.55 13.05
N MET A 205 11.31 -1.52 12.08
CA MET A 205 9.94 -1.01 12.30
C MET A 205 9.19 -1.80 13.38
N THR A 206 9.42 -3.11 13.48
CA THR A 206 8.84 -3.91 14.56
C THR A 206 9.35 -3.46 15.92
N GLN A 207 10.66 -3.19 16.06
CA GLN A 207 11.24 -2.72 17.31
C GLN A 207 10.67 -1.36 17.72
N ILE A 208 10.46 -0.46 16.75
CA ILE A 208 9.87 0.87 16.95
C ILE A 208 8.41 0.76 17.41
N LEU A 209 7.60 -0.04 16.69
CA LEU A 209 6.15 -0.11 16.92
C LEU A 209 5.76 -1.00 18.10
N ARG A 210 6.58 -2.00 18.42
CA ARG A 210 6.30 -3.02 19.44
C ARG A 210 7.51 -3.22 20.38
N PRO A 211 7.96 -2.17 21.08
CA PRO A 211 9.13 -2.28 21.94
C PRO A 211 8.89 -3.31 23.04
N GLY A 212 9.88 -4.19 23.27
CA GLY A 212 9.82 -5.23 24.31
C GLY A 212 8.95 -6.45 23.98
N GLN A 213 8.28 -6.51 22.84
CA GLN A 213 7.60 -7.73 22.39
C GLN A 213 8.58 -8.65 21.66
N ALA A 214 8.97 -9.76 22.31
CA ALA A 214 9.72 -10.82 21.65
C ALA A 214 8.86 -11.49 20.56
N ARG A 215 9.39 -11.60 19.35
CA ARG A 215 8.74 -12.37 18.27
C ARG A 215 8.70 -13.84 18.65
N LYS A 216 7.50 -14.42 18.78
CA LYS A 216 7.30 -15.87 18.70
C LYS A 216 6.92 -16.20 17.27
N LEU A 217 7.90 -16.42 16.39
CA LEU A 217 7.62 -17.15 15.15
C LEU A 217 7.44 -18.62 15.52
N GLN A 218 6.22 -19.11 15.45
CA GLN A 218 5.97 -20.55 15.44
C GLN A 218 6.08 -21.01 13.99
N LEU A 219 7.27 -21.48 13.62
CA LEU A 219 7.49 -22.18 12.37
C LEU A 219 7.61 -23.67 12.69
N SER A 220 6.73 -24.48 12.11
CA SER A 220 6.94 -25.92 12.09
C SER A 220 7.99 -26.31 11.05
N THR A 221 8.58 -27.49 11.16
CA THR A 221 9.47 -28.05 10.12
C THR A 221 8.79 -28.06 8.75
N SER A 222 7.48 -28.35 8.73
CA SER A 222 6.68 -28.35 7.51
C SER A 222 6.52 -26.96 6.89
N ASP A 223 6.54 -25.89 7.70
CA ASP A 223 6.52 -24.51 7.20
C ASP A 223 7.87 -24.16 6.56
N VAL A 224 8.97 -24.60 7.16
CA VAL A 224 10.33 -24.38 6.61
C VAL A 224 10.49 -25.09 5.27
N GLU A 225 10.10 -26.36 5.16
CA GLU A 225 10.16 -27.11 3.91
C GLU A 225 9.30 -26.47 2.81
N ARG A 226 8.09 -26.02 3.16
CA ARG A 226 7.20 -25.33 2.21
C ARG A 226 7.78 -24.01 1.72
N LEU A 227 8.38 -23.22 2.62
CA LEU A 227 9.04 -21.96 2.26
C LEU A 227 10.24 -22.20 1.34
N GLN A 228 11.04 -23.24 1.61
CA GLN A 228 12.15 -23.63 0.75
C GLN A 228 11.66 -24.11 -0.63
N ASN A 229 10.57 -24.86 -0.70
CA ASN A 229 9.96 -25.27 -1.97
C ASN A 229 9.45 -24.06 -2.77
N ALA A 230 8.67 -23.18 -2.13
CA ALA A 230 8.16 -21.97 -2.78
C ALA A 230 9.29 -21.06 -3.28
N TYR A 231 10.40 -20.95 -2.53
CA TYR A 231 11.59 -20.22 -2.98
C TYR A 231 12.25 -20.90 -4.20
N ARG A 232 12.39 -22.24 -4.18
CA ARG A 232 12.92 -22.97 -5.33
C ARG A 232 12.04 -22.84 -6.57
N ASP A 233 10.72 -22.89 -6.40
CA ASP A 233 9.76 -22.76 -7.50
C ASP A 233 9.75 -21.34 -8.07
N THR A 234 9.83 -20.31 -7.22
CA THR A 234 9.95 -18.92 -7.69
C THR A 234 11.28 -18.66 -8.40
N VAL A 235 12.42 -19.16 -7.88
CA VAL A 235 13.71 -19.02 -8.57
C VAL A 235 13.70 -19.76 -9.92
N ARG A 236 13.12 -20.96 -9.99
CA ARG A 236 12.96 -21.69 -11.25
C ARG A 236 12.07 -20.96 -12.23
N PHE A 237 10.91 -20.47 -11.77
CA PHE A 237 10.00 -19.68 -12.60
C PHE A 237 10.66 -18.40 -13.10
N SER A 238 11.41 -17.67 -12.25
CA SER A 238 12.18 -16.50 -12.66
C SER A 238 13.24 -16.84 -13.71
N GLN A 239 13.91 -17.99 -13.61
CA GLN A 239 14.85 -18.45 -14.64
C GLN A 239 14.16 -18.81 -15.96
N THR A 240 12.97 -19.44 -15.90
CA THR A 240 12.17 -19.76 -17.09
C THR A 240 11.63 -18.49 -17.74
N VAL A 241 11.09 -17.56 -16.96
CA VAL A 241 10.64 -16.24 -17.45
C VAL A 241 11.81 -15.43 -18.01
N GLN A 242 12.98 -15.45 -17.37
CA GLN A 242 14.15 -14.75 -17.88
C GLN A 242 14.65 -15.38 -19.20
N ALA A 243 14.57 -16.70 -19.35
CA ALA A 243 14.82 -17.39 -20.61
C ALA A 243 13.75 -17.06 -21.68
N ASP A 244 12.48 -17.00 -21.32
CA ASP A 244 11.38 -16.63 -22.23
C ASP A 244 11.44 -15.14 -22.64
N VAL A 245 11.88 -14.27 -21.74
CA VAL A 245 12.14 -12.84 -21.99
C VAL A 245 13.40 -12.68 -22.87
N GLU A 246 14.46 -13.45 -22.68
CA GLU A 246 15.62 -13.48 -23.59
C GLU A 246 15.22 -14.00 -24.99
N ILE A 247 14.31 -14.97 -25.07
CA ILE A 247 13.74 -15.45 -26.33
C ILE A 247 12.87 -14.35 -26.99
N ALA A 248 12.08 -13.62 -26.21
CA ALA A 248 11.23 -12.52 -26.69
C ALA A 248 12.00 -11.23 -27.05
N GLN A 249 13.12 -10.95 -26.38
CA GLN A 249 14.02 -9.80 -26.64
C GLN A 249 14.75 -9.89 -27.99
N LYS A 250 14.66 -11.03 -28.71
CA LYS A 250 15.09 -11.08 -30.12
C LYS A 250 14.17 -10.30 -31.07
N VAL A 251 13.07 -9.74 -30.59
CA VAL A 251 12.30 -8.71 -31.32
C VAL A 251 12.67 -7.34 -30.75
N ASN A 252 13.29 -6.52 -31.61
CA ASN A 252 13.99 -5.30 -31.23
C ASN A 252 13.01 -4.16 -30.87
N TYR A 253 12.81 -3.87 -29.59
CA TYR A 253 11.99 -2.77 -29.08
C TYR A 253 12.80 -1.50 -28.74
N THR A 254 13.99 -1.34 -29.32
CA THR A 254 14.84 -0.15 -29.12
C THR A 254 14.38 1.03 -29.99
N ALA A 255 13.15 1.50 -29.78
CA ALA A 255 12.69 2.80 -30.23
C ALA A 255 11.43 3.16 -29.43
N LEU A 256 11.58 3.90 -28.32
CA LEU A 256 10.59 4.81 -27.70
C LEU A 256 11.08 5.32 -26.32
N ALA A 257 12.33 5.76 -26.24
CA ALA A 257 12.83 6.55 -25.11
C ALA A 257 13.74 7.65 -25.66
N ASN A 258 13.12 8.58 -26.37
CA ASN A 258 13.55 9.96 -26.63
C ASN A 258 12.49 10.60 -27.54
N MET A 259 11.42 11.10 -26.91
CA MET A 259 10.60 12.23 -27.38
C MET A 259 9.86 12.78 -26.17
#